data_AF-A0A4R8LYP6-F1
#
_entry.id   AF-A0A4R8LYP6-F1
#
_cell.length_a   1.000
_cell.length_b   1.000
_cell.length_c   1.000
_cell.angle_alpha   90.00
_cell.angle_beta   90.00
_cell.angle_gamma   90.00
#
_symmetry.space_group_name_H-M   'P 1'
#
loop_
_entity.id
_entity.type
_entity.pdbx_description
1 polymer ?
#
loop_
_entity_poly.entity_id
_entity_poly.type
_entity_poly.pdbx_seq_one_letter_code
_entity_poly.pdbx_strand_id
1 'polypeptide(L)'
;MPIEETGSASDFRVTFAQLDPSALISPKEFACLLGITPGAFYQRNMQGEFPRPAMSRNRCVRWRAADVREWLNGLNTVAKRRGRHRRSVDQ
;
A
#
# COMPACT_ATOMS: atom_id res chain seq x y z
N MET A 1 -24.70 -10.72 12.24
CA MET A 1 -23.85 -9.56 12.60
C MET A 1 -23.77 -8.66 11.39
N PRO A 2 -24.13 -7.37 11.48
CA PRO A 2 -23.92 -6.46 10.38
C PRO A 2 -22.42 -6.16 10.30
N ILE A 3 -21.84 -6.35 9.12
CA ILE A 3 -20.53 -5.84 8.76
C ILE A 3 -20.65 -4.32 8.71
N GLU A 4 -20.18 -3.66 9.77
CA GLU A 4 -20.23 -2.20 9.88
C GLU A 4 -19.56 -1.54 8.66
N GLU A 5 -20.27 -0.54 8.14
CA GLU A 5 -19.94 0.31 7.01
C GLU A 5 -18.45 0.58 6.80
N THR A 6 -17.92 0.10 5.69
CA THR A 6 -16.72 0.59 5.01
C THR A 6 -16.94 1.97 4.37
N GLY A 7 -17.66 2.87 5.05
CA GLY A 7 -17.95 4.22 4.60
C GLY A 7 -16.80 5.20 4.82
N SER A 8 -15.59 4.93 4.33
CA SER A 8 -14.52 5.95 4.16
C SER A 8 -13.27 5.45 3.43
N ALA A 9 -13.27 4.26 2.81
CA ALA A 9 -12.10 3.83 2.02
C ALA A 9 -11.94 4.65 0.73
N SER A 10 -13.04 5.20 0.23
CA SER A 10 -13.12 5.95 -1.03
C SER A 10 -12.48 7.34 -0.94
N ASP A 11 -12.47 7.96 0.24
CA ASP A 11 -12.04 9.37 0.38
C ASP A 11 -10.51 9.47 0.43
N PHE A 12 -9.87 8.66 1.27
CA PHE A 12 -8.41 8.78 1.46
C PHE A 12 -7.61 8.47 0.19
N ARG A 13 -8.09 7.59 -0.70
CA ARG A 13 -7.41 7.30 -1.97
C ARG A 13 -7.35 8.55 -2.87
N VAL A 14 -8.42 9.35 -2.89
CA VAL A 14 -8.48 10.61 -3.64
C VAL A 14 -7.58 11.65 -2.98
N THR A 15 -7.65 11.79 -1.66
CA THR A 15 -6.75 12.67 -0.91
C THR A 15 -5.29 12.33 -1.16
N PHE A 16 -4.93 11.05 -1.08
CA PHE A 16 -3.57 10.55 -1.28
C PHE A 16 -3.00 10.92 -2.65
N ALA A 17 -3.81 10.91 -3.71
CA ALA A 17 -3.39 11.31 -5.04
C ALA A 17 -2.96 12.80 -5.10
N GLN A 18 -3.52 13.64 -4.23
CA GLN A 18 -3.27 15.08 -4.18
C GLN A 18 -2.24 15.50 -3.11
N LEU A 19 -1.84 14.59 -2.21
CA LEU A 19 -0.88 14.92 -1.14
C LEU A 19 0.46 15.43 -1.69
N ASP A 20 1.06 16.37 -0.98
CA ASP A 20 2.46 16.75 -1.22
C ASP A 20 3.37 15.52 -1.10
N PRO A 21 4.40 15.34 -1.96
CA PRO A 21 5.32 14.20 -1.88
C PRO A 21 5.97 14.01 -0.50
N SER A 22 6.19 15.09 0.25
CA SER A 22 6.78 15.08 1.59
C SER A 22 5.79 14.76 2.72
N ALA A 23 4.48 14.73 2.43
CA ALA A 23 3.45 14.45 3.41
C ALA A 23 3.63 13.05 4.02
N LEU A 24 3.42 12.96 5.33
CA LEU A 24 3.59 11.73 6.11
C LEU A 24 2.25 11.01 6.31
N ILE A 25 2.15 9.78 5.82
CA ILE A 25 0.96 8.93 6.02
C ILE A 25 1.17 7.94 7.17
N SER A 26 0.09 7.68 7.90
CA SER A 26 0.00 6.73 9.01
C SER A 26 -0.20 5.28 8.54
N PRO A 27 -0.01 4.29 9.42
CA PRO A 27 -0.38 2.90 9.15
C PRO A 27 -1.85 2.73 8.77
N LYS A 28 -2.77 3.49 9.41
CA LYS A 28 -4.21 3.42 9.13
C LYS A 28 -4.54 3.94 7.73
N GLU A 29 -3.97 5.07 7.36
CA GLU A 29 -4.09 5.67 6.03
C GLU A 29 -3.49 4.78 4.95
N PHE A 30 -2.33 4.17 5.21
CA PHE A 30 -1.70 3.25 4.28
C PHE A 30 -2.50 1.94 4.14
N ALA A 31 -3.04 1.40 5.23
CA ALA A 31 -3.96 0.26 5.18
C ALA A 31 -5.22 0.58 4.36
N CYS A 32 -5.78 1.78 4.55
CA CYS A 32 -6.92 2.28 3.79
C CYS A 32 -6.60 2.37 2.29
N LEU A 33 -5.43 2.92 1.93
CA LEU A 33 -4.95 3.01 0.54
C LEU A 33 -4.85 1.63 -0.13
N LEU A 34 -4.44 0.60 0.63
CA LEU A 34 -4.33 -0.78 0.17
C LEU A 34 -5.66 -1.55 0.19
N GLY A 35 -6.71 -0.99 0.78
CA GLY A 35 -7.99 -1.69 0.97
C GLY A 35 -7.89 -2.89 1.92
N ILE A 36 -7.00 -2.85 2.91
CA ILE A 36 -6.80 -3.92 3.89
C ILE A 36 -7.06 -3.43 5.32
N THR A 37 -7.31 -4.37 6.23
CA THR A 37 -7.48 -4.04 7.66
C THR A 37 -6.15 -3.63 8.31
N PRO A 38 -6.16 -2.83 9.38
CA PRO A 38 -4.94 -2.48 10.11
C PRO A 38 -4.16 -3.69 10.63
N GLY A 39 -4.84 -4.75 11.08
CA GLY A 39 -4.19 -5.98 11.53
C GLY A 39 -3.40 -6.67 10.40
N ALA A 40 -4.01 -6.80 9.22
CA ALA A 40 -3.34 -7.32 8.04
C ALA A 40 -2.16 -6.42 7.61
N PHE A 41 -2.31 -5.10 7.73
CA PHE A 41 -1.24 -4.15 7.49
C PHE A 41 -0.04 -4.39 8.42
N TYR A 42 -0.24 -4.48 9.74
CA TYR A 42 0.87 -4.71 10.67
C TYR A 42 1.58 -6.03 10.44
N GLN A 43 0.84 -7.11 10.14
CA GLN A 43 1.43 -8.40 9.79
C GLN A 43 2.36 -8.28 8.57
N ARG A 44 1.88 -7.69 7.47
CA ARG A 44 2.68 -7.49 6.25
C ARG A 44 3.86 -6.53 6.46
N ASN A 45 3.68 -5.52 7.30
CA ASN A 45 4.76 -4.59 7.67
C ASN A 45 5.88 -5.31 8.42
N MET A 46 5.54 -6.21 9.35
CA MET A 46 6.54 -7.02 10.08
C MET A 46 7.30 -7.98 9.15
N GLN A 47 6.68 -8.42 8.05
CA GLN A 47 7.35 -9.22 7.00
C GLN A 47 8.21 -8.37 6.05
N GLY A 48 8.24 -7.04 6.20
CA GLY A 48 9.06 -6.16 5.36
C GLY A 48 8.52 -5.95 3.95
N GLU A 49 7.22 -6.14 3.71
CA GLU A 49 6.62 -6.00 2.36
C GLU A 49 6.48 -4.54 1.88
N PHE A 50 6.59 -3.59 2.80
CA PHE A 50 6.36 -2.16 2.55
C PHE A 50 7.67 -1.39 2.38
N PRO A 51 7.64 -0.18 1.77
CA PRO A 51 8.81 0.66 1.68
C PRO A 51 9.34 1.01 3.07
N ARG A 52 10.62 1.40 3.15
CA ARG A 52 11.22 1.82 4.42
C ARG A 52 10.48 3.06 4.95
N PRO A 53 10.13 3.10 6.25
CA PRO A 53 9.46 4.26 6.82
C PRO A 53 10.40 5.46 6.90
N ALA A 54 9.89 6.63 6.57
CA ALA A 54 10.59 7.90 6.70
C ALA A 54 10.72 8.34 8.18
N MET A 55 9.83 7.84 9.05
CA MET A 55 9.91 8.06 10.49
C MET A 55 9.59 6.75 11.21
N SER A 56 10.46 6.36 12.15
CA SER A 56 10.20 5.26 13.08
C SER A 56 10.80 5.61 14.44
N ARG A 57 10.02 6.27 15.31
CA ARG A 57 10.44 6.66 16.67
C ARG A 57 9.27 6.55 17.63
N ASN A 58 9.52 6.06 18.85
CA ASN A 58 8.54 5.97 19.94
C ASN A 58 7.18 5.35 19.52
N ARG A 59 7.22 4.22 18.79
CA ARG A 59 6.03 3.52 18.24
C ARG A 59 5.26 4.31 17.18
N CYS A 60 5.75 5.46 16.74
CA CYS A 60 5.23 6.18 15.59
C CYS A 60 6.00 5.76 14.34
N VAL A 61 5.29 5.16 13.39
CA VAL A 61 5.83 4.79 12.08
C VAL A 61 5.08 5.57 11.01
N ARG A 62 5.80 6.24 10.10
CA ARG A 62 5.24 7.03 9.01
C ARG A 62 6.02 6.85 7.72
N TRP A 63 5.33 6.99 6.60
CA TRP A 63 5.91 6.94 5.26
C TRP A 63 5.65 8.25 4.53
N ARG A 64 6.59 8.69 3.69
CA ARG A 64 6.32 9.79 2.77
C ARG A 64 5.40 9.32 1.67
N ALA A 65 4.50 10.19 1.23
CA ALA A 65 3.63 9.92 0.10
C ALA A 65 4.44 9.56 -1.17
N ALA A 66 5.60 10.20 -1.39
CA ALA A 66 6.51 9.89 -2.49
C ALA A 66 6.97 8.42 -2.50
N ASP A 67 7.51 7.94 -1.38
CA ASP A 67 8.06 6.58 -1.27
C ASP A 67 6.97 5.52 -1.50
N VAL A 68 5.76 5.79 -1.00
CA VAL A 68 4.60 4.90 -1.17
C VAL A 68 4.14 4.88 -2.63
N ARG A 69 4.13 6.03 -3.32
CA ARG A 69 3.81 6.10 -4.76
C ARG A 69 4.83 5.33 -5.59
N GLU A 70 6.11 5.52 -5.32
CA GLU A 70 7.19 4.81 -6.02
C GLU A 70 7.06 3.30 -5.83
N TRP A 71 6.82 2.85 -4.59
CA TRP A 71 6.59 1.44 -4.30
C TRP A 71 5.36 0.88 -5.05
N LEU A 72 4.23 1.58 -5.03
CA LEU A 72 3.03 1.18 -5.78
C LEU A 72 3.30 1.07 -7.29
N ASN A 73 4.06 2.00 -7.86
CA ASN A 73 4.47 1.96 -9.27
C ASN A 73 5.41 0.78 -9.57
N GLY A 74 6.28 0.43 -8.62
CA GLY A 74 7.14 -0.75 -8.67
C GLY A 74 6.34 -2.06 -8.74
N LEU A 75 5.26 -2.19 -7.95
CA LEU A 75 4.36 -3.36 -7.99
C LEU A 75 3.76 -3.57 -9.39
N ASN A 76 3.30 -2.50 -10.03
CA ASN A 76 2.76 -2.55 -11.40
C ASN A 76 3.80 -2.98 -12.43
N THR A 77 5.06 -2.60 -12.24
CA THR A 77 6.17 -3.00 -13.12
C THR A 77 6.45 -4.51 -13.02
N VAL A 78 6.40 -5.09 -11.82
CA VAL A 78 6.56 -6.54 -11.62
C VAL A 78 5.36 -7.32 -12.17
N ALA A 79 4.14 -6.82 -11.98
CA ALA A 79 2.93 -7.45 -12.50
C ALA A 79 2.92 -7.57 -14.04
N LYS A 80 3.41 -6.55 -14.76
CA LYS A 80 3.55 -6.59 -16.24
C LYS A 80 4.44 -7.72 -16.74
N ARG A 81 5.41 -8.20 -15.95
CA ARG A 81 6.29 -9.32 -16.33
C ARG A 81 5.60 -10.68 -16.24
N ARG A 82 4.51 -10.82 -15.48
CA ARG A 82 3.77 -12.08 -15.33
C ARG A 82 2.82 -12.39 -16.50
N GLY A 83 2.63 -11.46 -17.43
CA GLY A 83 1.78 -11.63 -18.62
C GLY A 83 2.45 -12.34 -19.81
N ARG A 84 3.69 -12.84 -19.70
CA ARG A 84 4.42 -13.42 -20.85
C ARG A 84 5.15 -14.73 -20.55
N HIS A 85 4.44 -15.75 -20.04
CA HIS A 85 4.88 -17.14 -20.21
C HIS A 85 3.72 -18.14 -20.09
N ARG A 86 2.87 -18.19 -21.12
CA ARG A 86 2.25 -19.44 -21.56
C ARG A 86 2.54 -19.58 -23.04
N ARG A 87 3.76 -20.02 -23.38
CA ARG A 87 3.93 -20.75 -24.63
C ARG A 87 3.55 -22.18 -24.31
N SER A 88 2.39 -22.58 -24.82
CA SER A 88 2.11 -23.98 -25.10
C SER A 88 3.28 -24.54 -25.89
N VAL A 89 3.85 -25.64 -25.41
CA VAL A 89 4.51 -26.62 -26.27
C VAL A 89 3.65 -27.85 -26.15
N ASP A 90 2.71 -27.94 -27.07
CA ASP A 90 2.19 -29.20 -27.59
C ASP A 90 3.17 -29.59 -28.70
N GLN A 91 3.83 -30.73 -28.55
CA GLN A 91 4.14 -31.74 -29.58
C GLN A 91 5.12 -32.79 -29.02
#